data_AF-A0A8J9YU49-F1
#
_entry.id   AF-A0A8J9YU49-F1
#
_cell.length_a   1.000
_cell.length_b   1.000
_cell.length_c   1.000
_cell.angle_alpha   90.00
_cell.angle_beta   90.00
_cell.angle_gamma   90.00
#
_symmetry.space_group_name_H-M   'P 1'
#
loop_
_entity.id
_entity.type
_entity.pdbx_description
1 polymer ?
#
loop_
_entity_poly.entity_id
_entity_poly.type
_entity_poly.pdbx_seq_one_letter_code
_entity_poly.pdbx_strand_id
1 'polypeptide(L)'
;MSETNMTILGNKLQDVELYLGIQNDPEVVYTHALREAIVLMDPSLEVESMKSLGDLHLQRGKLCKDPAELDKAAGLYAAALLRCKDPDMGQTLQDELEHSNLCVQLLQGHTPRYQWSSTDYRGTADSNVLRVAEVCDKLDRSVEKSRQSIGQIYTETLVTAIASSDLFLELGVLKSLGDLYLANGKTTSNVSQFSKATAMYNKALTRCGDPATKQTLEHRILYLVRVVLDKIRGALKRVSTCG
;
A
#
# COMPACT_ATOMS: atom_id res chain seq x y z
N MET A 1 11.28 -20.79 -1.61
CA MET A 1 11.60 -20.51 -3.05
C MET A 1 13.07 -20.83 -3.34
N SER A 2 13.50 -21.15 -4.57
CA SER A 2 14.95 -21.25 -4.87
C SER A 2 15.60 -19.86 -4.79
N GLU A 3 16.90 -19.77 -4.45
CA GLU A 3 17.70 -18.51 -4.47
C GLU A 3 17.40 -17.64 -5.70
N THR A 4 17.18 -18.29 -6.84
CA THR A 4 16.83 -17.69 -8.13
C THR A 4 15.63 -16.74 -8.06
N ASN A 5 14.58 -17.07 -7.31
CA ASN A 5 13.39 -16.21 -7.23
C ASN A 5 13.61 -14.98 -6.34
N MET A 6 14.41 -15.11 -5.27
CA MET A 6 14.80 -13.96 -4.46
C MET A 6 15.72 -13.03 -5.25
N THR A 7 16.64 -13.58 -6.05
CA THR A 7 17.46 -12.78 -6.97
C THR A 7 16.61 -12.03 -8.01
N ILE A 8 15.59 -12.66 -8.56
CA ILE A 8 14.66 -12.00 -9.50
C ILE A 8 13.90 -10.86 -8.82
N LEU A 9 13.48 -11.04 -7.57
CA LEU A 9 12.74 -10.02 -6.84
C LEU A 9 13.62 -8.82 -6.44
N GLY A 10 14.84 -9.10 -5.98
CA GLY A 10 15.87 -8.09 -5.75
C GLY A 10 16.17 -7.29 -7.02
N ASN A 11 16.30 -7.97 -8.17
CA ASN A 11 16.51 -7.30 -9.45
C ASN A 11 15.32 -6.40 -9.84
N LYS A 12 14.07 -6.85 -9.63
CA LYS A 12 12.88 -6.01 -9.87
C LYS A 12 12.86 -4.74 -9.02
N LEU A 13 13.29 -4.83 -7.76
CA LEU A 13 13.38 -3.66 -6.88
C LEU A 13 14.52 -2.74 -7.27
N GLN A 14 15.67 -3.30 -7.63
CA GLN A 14 16.81 -2.54 -8.16
C GLN A 14 16.44 -1.80 -9.46
N ASP A 15 15.64 -2.43 -10.33
CA ASP A 15 15.14 -1.80 -11.55
C ASP A 15 14.20 -0.62 -11.22
N VAL A 16 13.39 -0.72 -10.16
CA VAL A 16 12.54 0.37 -9.67
C VAL A 16 13.38 1.51 -9.08
N GLU A 17 14.42 1.19 -8.31
CA GLU A 17 15.39 2.17 -7.77
C GLU A 17 16.10 2.93 -8.91
N LEU A 18 16.55 2.20 -9.94
CA LEU A 18 17.20 2.78 -11.12
C LEU A 18 16.23 3.63 -11.96
N TYR A 19 14.99 3.19 -12.13
CA TYR A 19 13.96 3.92 -12.87
C TYR A 19 13.58 5.24 -12.20
N LEU A 20 13.55 5.27 -10.86
CA LEU A 20 13.24 6.48 -10.10
C LEU A 20 14.46 7.38 -9.90
N GLY A 21 15.69 6.87 -10.06
CA GLY A 21 16.92 7.66 -10.04
C GLY A 21 17.50 7.87 -8.64
N ILE A 22 18.84 7.88 -8.56
CA ILE A 22 19.68 7.86 -7.35
C ILE A 22 19.46 9.07 -6.40
N GLN A 23 18.80 10.15 -6.86
CA GLN A 23 18.56 11.35 -6.05
C GLN A 23 17.28 11.29 -5.20
N ASN A 24 16.47 10.24 -5.32
CA ASN A 24 15.25 10.11 -4.54
C ASN A 24 15.51 9.44 -3.19
N ASP A 25 14.82 9.94 -2.16
CA ASP A 25 14.79 9.33 -0.83
C ASP A 25 14.41 7.84 -0.96
N PRO A 26 15.19 6.90 -0.42
CA PRO A 26 14.87 5.47 -0.43
C PRO A 26 13.45 5.16 0.04
N GLU A 27 12.91 5.94 0.99
CA GLU A 27 11.53 5.77 1.46
C GLU A 27 10.52 6.03 0.35
N VAL A 28 10.74 7.07 -0.47
CA VAL A 28 9.88 7.41 -1.62
C VAL A 28 9.94 6.29 -2.65
N VAL A 29 11.12 5.72 -2.88
CA VAL A 29 11.33 4.62 -3.83
C VAL A 29 10.57 3.37 -3.41
N TYR A 30 10.74 2.91 -2.17
CA TYR A 30 10.05 1.69 -1.71
C TYR A 30 8.55 1.91 -1.51
N THR A 31 8.13 3.12 -1.13
CA THR A 31 6.71 3.50 -1.11
C THR A 31 6.11 3.41 -2.52
N HIS A 32 6.82 3.90 -3.53
CA HIS A 32 6.40 3.77 -4.92
C HIS A 32 6.35 2.30 -5.37
N ALA A 33 7.37 1.51 -5.04
CA ALA A 33 7.43 0.09 -5.33
C ALA A 33 6.23 -0.66 -4.76
N LEU A 34 5.85 -0.37 -3.51
CA LEU A 34 4.67 -0.94 -2.88
C LEU A 34 3.39 -0.64 -3.67
N ARG A 35 3.20 0.62 -4.10
CA ARG A 35 2.03 0.99 -4.92
C ARG A 35 1.99 0.23 -6.23
N GLU A 36 3.11 0.16 -6.94
CA GLU A 36 3.17 -0.54 -8.22
C GLU A 36 3.00 -2.06 -8.03
N ALA A 37 3.50 -2.65 -6.94
CA ALA A 37 3.23 -4.04 -6.60
C ALA A 37 1.73 -4.32 -6.45
N ILE A 38 1.00 -3.42 -5.78
CA ILE A 38 -0.46 -3.51 -5.65
C ILE A 38 -1.14 -3.39 -7.03
N VAL A 39 -0.71 -2.44 -7.86
CA VAL A 39 -1.22 -2.25 -9.22
C VAL A 39 -1.00 -3.49 -10.09
N LEU A 40 0.16 -4.11 -9.99
CA LEU A 40 0.53 -5.33 -10.69
C LEU A 40 -0.11 -6.59 -10.08
N MET A 41 -0.74 -6.45 -8.91
CA MET A 41 -1.24 -7.55 -8.10
C MET A 41 -0.16 -8.62 -7.85
N ASP A 42 1.09 -8.18 -7.62
CA ASP A 42 2.25 -9.03 -7.35
C ASP A 42 2.45 -9.11 -5.81
N PRO A 43 1.93 -10.16 -5.14
CA PRO A 43 2.02 -10.28 -3.69
C PRO A 43 3.45 -10.47 -3.19
N SER A 44 4.33 -11.06 -4.01
CA SER A 44 5.73 -11.23 -3.65
C SER A 44 6.44 -9.89 -3.61
N LEU A 45 6.22 -9.05 -4.63
CA LEU A 45 6.77 -7.69 -4.65
C LEU A 45 6.17 -6.80 -3.57
N GLU A 46 4.89 -7.00 -3.21
CA GLU A 46 4.26 -6.28 -2.11
C GLU A 46 4.95 -6.59 -0.77
N VAL A 47 5.18 -7.88 -0.49
CA VAL A 47 5.88 -8.34 0.73
C VAL A 47 7.31 -7.82 0.77
N GLU A 48 8.05 -7.89 -0.34
CA GLU A 48 9.43 -7.39 -0.40
C GLU A 48 9.51 -5.87 -0.25
N SER A 49 8.55 -5.13 -0.82
CA SER A 49 8.48 -3.67 -0.65
C SER A 49 8.22 -3.30 0.81
N MET A 50 7.36 -4.04 1.51
CA MET A 50 7.13 -3.85 2.95
C MET A 50 8.37 -4.19 3.78
N LYS A 51 9.06 -5.29 3.46
CA LYS A 51 10.33 -5.66 4.08
C LYS A 51 11.36 -4.54 3.93
N SER A 52 11.57 -4.07 2.69
CA SER A 52 12.55 -3.02 2.39
C SER A 52 12.25 -1.70 3.11
N LEU A 53 10.96 -1.33 3.22
CA LEU A 53 10.54 -0.20 4.06
C LEU A 53 10.86 -0.46 5.55
N GLY A 54 10.60 -1.68 6.03
CA GLY A 54 10.94 -2.11 7.38
C GLY A 54 12.43 -1.99 7.67
N ASP A 55 13.28 -2.46 6.75
CA ASP A 55 14.75 -2.38 6.83
C ASP A 55 15.22 -0.94 6.92
N LEU A 56 14.65 -0.05 6.09
CA LEU A 56 14.97 1.37 6.09
C LEU A 56 14.62 2.03 7.43
N HIS A 57 13.42 1.80 7.94
CA HIS A 57 12.98 2.35 9.23
C HIS A 57 13.76 1.75 10.42
N LEU A 58 14.12 0.46 10.35
CA LEU A 58 14.96 -0.18 11.35
C LEU A 58 16.35 0.46 11.41
N GLN A 59 16.97 0.72 10.25
CA GLN A 59 18.25 1.42 10.16
C GLN A 59 18.17 2.84 10.72
N ARG A 60 17.13 3.61 10.34
CA ARG A 60 16.90 4.97 10.85
C ARG A 60 16.67 4.99 12.36
N GLY A 61 15.83 4.09 12.87
CA GLY A 61 15.54 3.94 14.30
C GLY A 61 16.78 3.59 15.11
N LYS A 62 17.66 2.71 14.61
CA LYS A 62 18.95 2.41 15.24
C LYS A 62 19.89 3.61 15.28
N LEU A 63 19.99 4.34 14.17
CA LEU A 63 20.90 5.48 14.02
C LEU A 63 20.47 6.65 14.91
N CYS A 64 19.19 7.02 14.85
CA CYS A 64 18.64 8.17 15.56
C CYS A 64 18.19 7.84 16.99
N LYS A 65 18.18 6.54 17.37
CA LYS A 65 17.56 6.03 18.59
C LYS A 65 16.10 6.46 18.72
N ASP A 66 15.41 6.54 17.58
CA ASP A 66 14.02 6.93 17.51
C ASP A 66 13.13 5.68 17.61
N PRO A 67 12.40 5.50 18.72
CA PRO A 67 11.52 4.36 18.84
C PRO A 67 10.37 4.40 17.85
N ALA A 68 9.91 5.56 17.40
CA ALA A 68 8.82 5.67 16.43
C ALA A 68 9.20 5.06 15.06
N GLU A 69 10.49 5.11 14.70
CA GLU A 69 11.01 4.47 13.50
C GLU A 69 11.10 2.95 13.66
N LEU A 70 11.55 2.46 14.82
CA LEU A 70 11.56 1.01 15.11
C LEU A 70 10.14 0.42 15.16
N ASP A 71 9.23 1.22 15.70
CA ASP A 71 7.81 0.97 15.77
C ASP A 71 7.20 0.77 14.37
N LYS A 72 7.50 1.67 13.43
CA LYS A 72 7.13 1.51 12.02
C LYS A 72 7.74 0.26 11.41
N ALA A 73 9.02 -0.01 11.68
CA ALA A 73 9.72 -1.18 11.14
C ALA A 73 9.04 -2.49 11.58
N ALA A 74 8.78 -2.65 12.88
CA ALA A 74 8.07 -3.81 13.42
C ALA A 74 6.68 -3.97 12.78
N GLY A 75 5.93 -2.89 12.65
CA GLY A 75 4.63 -2.88 11.98
C GLY A 75 4.69 -3.36 10.52
N LEU A 76 5.70 -2.92 9.77
CA LEU A 76 5.90 -3.30 8.37
C LEU A 76 6.31 -4.77 8.22
N TYR A 77 7.24 -5.27 9.04
CA TYR A 77 7.59 -6.70 9.03
C TYR A 77 6.41 -7.57 9.42
N ALA A 78 5.63 -7.19 10.43
CA ALA A 78 4.43 -7.92 10.81
C ALA A 78 3.38 -7.94 9.68
N ALA A 79 3.17 -6.81 8.99
CA ALA A 79 2.27 -6.74 7.85
C ALA A 79 2.77 -7.58 6.66
N ALA A 80 4.08 -7.60 6.41
CA ALA A 80 4.71 -8.43 5.39
C ALA A 80 4.54 -9.91 5.72
N LEU A 81 4.82 -10.32 6.97
CA LEU A 81 4.68 -11.69 7.45
C LEU A 81 3.24 -12.20 7.29
N LEU A 82 2.24 -11.37 7.60
CA LEU A 82 0.82 -11.70 7.40
C LEU A 82 0.46 -12.05 5.95
N ARG A 83 1.11 -11.35 5.02
CA ARG A 83 0.80 -11.40 3.59
C ARG A 83 1.71 -12.38 2.87
N CYS A 84 2.78 -12.84 3.52
CA CYS A 84 3.74 -13.77 2.98
C CYS A 84 3.15 -15.18 2.86
N LYS A 85 3.39 -15.81 1.71
CA LYS A 85 3.03 -17.22 1.46
C LYS A 85 4.25 -18.12 1.32
N ASP A 86 5.44 -17.53 1.28
CA ASP A 86 6.70 -18.26 1.15
C ASP A 86 7.27 -18.52 2.56
N PRO A 87 7.51 -19.80 2.95
CA PRO A 87 8.01 -20.13 4.28
C PRO A 87 9.41 -19.58 4.59
N ASP A 88 10.29 -19.54 3.60
CA ASP A 88 11.69 -19.09 3.78
C ASP A 88 11.72 -17.59 4.07
N MET A 89 11.00 -16.82 3.23
CA MET A 89 10.78 -15.39 3.45
C MET A 89 10.01 -15.13 4.74
N GLY A 90 9.04 -15.98 5.08
CA GLY A 90 8.30 -15.92 6.34
C GLY A 90 9.23 -16.02 7.57
N GLN A 91 10.21 -16.92 7.54
CA GLN A 91 11.20 -17.02 8.61
C GLN A 91 12.08 -15.78 8.69
N THR A 92 12.57 -15.26 7.55
CA THR A 92 13.35 -14.01 7.52
C THR A 92 12.57 -12.84 8.14
N LEU A 93 11.31 -12.68 7.76
CA LEU A 93 10.44 -11.62 8.28
C LEU A 93 10.16 -11.78 9.78
N GLN A 94 10.04 -13.02 10.26
CA GLN A 94 9.88 -13.29 11.68
C GLN A 94 11.15 -12.90 12.45
N ASP A 95 12.33 -13.29 11.98
CA ASP A 95 13.61 -12.95 12.61
C ASP A 95 13.81 -11.42 12.65
N GLU A 96 13.48 -10.72 11.56
CA GLU A 96 13.54 -9.25 11.48
C GLU A 96 12.56 -8.56 12.43
N LEU A 97 11.34 -9.09 12.55
CA LEU A 97 10.33 -8.61 13.50
C LEU A 97 10.79 -8.79 14.95
N GLU A 98 11.29 -9.98 15.31
CA GLU A 98 11.81 -10.28 16.64
C GLU A 98 12.98 -9.36 16.99
N HIS A 99 13.91 -9.19 16.05
CA HIS A 99 15.05 -8.29 16.21
C HIS A 99 14.61 -6.82 16.36
N SER A 100 13.63 -6.34 15.58
CA SER A 100 13.08 -4.98 15.71
C SER A 100 12.44 -4.77 17.09
N ASN A 101 11.65 -5.74 17.55
CA ASN A 101 11.00 -5.68 18.87
C ASN A 101 12.02 -5.63 20.01
N LEU A 102 13.13 -6.37 19.88
CA LEU A 102 14.23 -6.32 20.83
C LEU A 102 14.90 -4.93 20.87
N CYS A 103 15.08 -4.29 19.70
CA CYS A 103 15.60 -2.93 19.65
C CYS A 103 14.69 -1.93 20.40
N VAL A 104 13.37 -2.06 20.24
CA VAL A 104 12.39 -1.22 20.98
C VAL A 104 12.51 -1.46 22.48
N GLN A 105 12.54 -2.72 22.93
CA GLN A 105 12.66 -3.06 24.35
C GLN A 105 13.92 -2.46 24.99
N LEU A 106 15.06 -2.51 24.29
CA LEU A 106 16.32 -1.95 24.79
C LEU A 106 16.32 -0.42 24.88
N LEU A 107 15.57 0.28 24.02
CA LEU A 107 15.51 1.74 24.01
C LEU A 107 14.41 2.31 24.92
N GLN A 108 13.26 1.66 25.03
CA GLN A 108 12.10 2.17 25.78
C GLN A 108 11.85 1.45 27.12
N GLY A 109 12.50 0.32 27.37
CA GLY A 109 12.28 -0.46 28.60
C GLY A 109 10.89 -1.11 28.69
N HIS A 110 10.14 -1.16 27.60
CA HIS A 110 8.83 -1.81 27.52
C HIS A 110 8.63 -2.58 26.21
N THR A 111 7.69 -3.51 26.20
CA THR A 111 7.30 -4.26 24.99
C THR A 111 6.62 -3.32 23.98
N PRO A 112 6.99 -3.36 22.70
CA PRO A 112 6.41 -2.51 21.66
C PRO A 112 4.87 -2.57 21.60
N ARG A 113 4.26 -1.47 21.14
CA ARG A 113 2.80 -1.24 21.14
C ARG A 113 2.04 -1.98 20.02
N TYR A 114 2.68 -2.93 19.31
CA TYR A 114 2.02 -3.75 18.28
C TYR A 114 1.27 -4.91 18.94
N GLN A 115 0.00 -4.70 19.28
CA GLN A 115 -0.87 -5.79 19.73
C GLN A 115 -1.34 -6.62 18.52
N TRP A 116 -0.54 -7.62 18.17
CA TRP A 116 -0.95 -8.74 17.32
C TRP A 116 -1.83 -9.76 18.06
N SER A 117 -2.22 -9.52 19.31
CA SER A 117 -2.87 -10.54 20.14
C SER A 117 -4.26 -10.99 19.66
N SER A 118 -4.77 -10.51 18.53
CA SER A 118 -5.91 -11.12 17.87
C SER A 118 -5.87 -10.95 16.35
N THR A 119 -6.14 -12.05 15.62
CA THR A 119 -6.46 -12.04 14.19
C THR A 119 -7.71 -11.21 13.87
N ASP A 120 -8.50 -10.85 14.91
CA ASP A 120 -9.65 -9.95 14.84
C ASP A 120 -9.31 -8.48 15.16
N TYR A 121 -8.03 -8.12 15.35
CA TYR A 121 -7.63 -6.74 15.68
C TYR A 121 -7.96 -5.79 14.52
N ARG A 122 -8.98 -4.96 14.74
CA ARG A 122 -9.59 -4.07 13.75
C ARG A 122 -9.13 -2.62 13.90
N GLY A 123 -7.84 -2.42 14.21
CA GLY A 123 -7.26 -1.11 14.44
C GLY A 123 -7.32 -0.64 15.90
N THR A 124 -6.78 0.55 16.16
CA THR A 124 -6.77 1.16 17.50
C THR A 124 -8.19 1.54 17.95
N ALA A 125 -8.39 1.81 19.25
CA ALA A 125 -9.68 2.26 19.81
C ALA A 125 -10.25 3.53 19.12
N ASP A 126 -9.42 4.25 18.36
CA ASP A 126 -9.78 5.44 17.59
C ASP A 126 -10.10 5.15 16.10
N SER A 127 -10.07 3.88 15.66
CA SER A 127 -10.28 3.52 14.27
C SER A 127 -11.76 3.47 13.91
N ASN A 128 -12.31 4.63 13.54
CA ASN A 128 -13.67 4.79 13.06
C ASN A 128 -13.74 5.41 11.65
N VAL A 129 -14.87 5.19 10.97
CA VAL A 129 -15.11 5.61 9.58
C VAL A 129 -15.05 7.14 9.41
N LEU A 130 -15.46 7.91 10.42
CA LEU A 130 -15.44 9.36 10.38
C LEU A 130 -14.02 9.91 10.29
N ARG A 131 -13.11 9.40 11.12
CA ARG A 131 -11.69 9.77 11.09
C ARG A 131 -11.06 9.45 9.74
N VAL A 132 -11.36 8.28 9.17
CA VAL A 132 -10.86 7.90 7.83
C VAL A 132 -11.36 8.88 6.76
N ALA A 133 -12.63 9.27 6.81
CA ALA A 133 -13.21 10.24 5.88
C ALA A 133 -12.52 11.62 6.01
N GLU A 134 -12.27 12.09 7.23
CA GLU A 134 -11.56 13.34 7.48
C GLU A 134 -10.11 13.29 6.99
N VAL A 135 -9.41 12.16 7.17
CA VAL A 135 -8.06 12.00 6.63
C VAL A 135 -8.09 12.08 5.11
N CYS A 136 -8.96 11.31 4.44
CA CYS A 136 -9.07 11.37 2.98
C CYS A 136 -9.44 12.78 2.47
N ASP A 137 -10.38 13.49 3.10
CA ASP A 137 -10.72 14.88 2.73
C ASP A 137 -9.53 15.83 2.89
N LYS A 138 -8.74 15.67 3.96
CA LYS A 138 -7.50 16.43 4.14
C LYS A 138 -6.47 16.12 3.06
N LEU A 139 -6.32 14.85 2.67
CA LEU A 139 -5.40 14.46 1.60
C LEU A 139 -5.82 15.10 0.28
N ASP A 140 -7.09 15.02 -0.09
CA ASP A 140 -7.62 15.64 -1.31
C ASP A 140 -7.38 17.17 -1.34
N ARG A 141 -7.48 17.85 -0.19
CA ARG A 141 -7.18 19.30 -0.07
C ARG A 141 -5.68 19.61 -0.05
N SER A 142 -4.86 18.74 0.53
CA SER A 142 -3.40 18.96 0.69
C SER A 142 -2.65 18.99 -0.65
N VAL A 143 -3.27 18.40 -1.68
CA VAL A 143 -2.78 18.35 -3.07
C VAL A 143 -2.61 19.73 -3.67
N GLU A 144 -3.43 20.72 -3.27
CA GLU A 144 -3.31 22.09 -3.75
C GLU A 144 -2.06 22.82 -3.21
N LYS A 145 -1.43 22.29 -2.14
CA LYS A 145 -0.38 22.99 -1.38
C LYS A 145 1.00 22.35 -1.45
N SER A 146 1.12 21.10 -1.88
CA SER A 146 2.38 20.34 -1.87
C SER A 146 3.01 20.21 -3.27
N ARG A 147 4.34 19.99 -3.34
CA ARG A 147 5.03 19.57 -4.57
C ARG A 147 4.92 18.06 -4.87
N GLN A 148 4.41 17.27 -3.92
CA GLN A 148 4.22 15.83 -4.10
C GLN A 148 2.99 15.58 -4.99
N SER A 149 3.06 14.54 -5.82
CA SER A 149 1.86 14.11 -6.56
C SER A 149 0.79 13.59 -5.58
N ILE A 150 -0.48 13.80 -5.90
CA ILE A 150 -1.62 13.26 -5.12
C ILE A 150 -1.47 11.75 -4.84
N GLY A 151 -0.99 11.00 -5.84
CA GLY A 151 -0.73 9.57 -5.69
C GLY A 151 0.34 9.26 -4.66
N GLN A 152 1.36 10.11 -4.51
CA GLN A 152 2.44 9.93 -3.53
C GLN A 152 1.93 10.11 -2.09
N ILE A 153 1.20 11.20 -1.82
CA ILE A 153 0.60 11.50 -0.51
C ILE A 153 -0.30 10.34 -0.03
N TYR A 154 -1.15 9.84 -0.93
CA TYR A 154 -1.99 8.70 -0.63
C TYR A 154 -1.18 7.42 -0.35
N THR A 155 -0.04 7.25 -1.00
CA THR A 155 0.78 6.04 -0.82
C THR A 155 1.58 6.10 0.49
N GLU A 156 2.08 7.26 0.87
CA GLU A 156 2.71 7.48 2.18
C GLU A 156 1.71 7.23 3.32
N THR A 157 0.46 7.68 3.13
CA THR A 157 -0.63 7.38 4.07
C THR A 157 -0.94 5.88 4.11
N LEU A 158 -0.90 5.19 2.97
CA LEU A 158 -1.09 3.74 2.89
C LEU A 158 -0.01 3.00 3.69
N VAL A 159 1.26 3.35 3.51
CA VAL A 159 2.39 2.78 4.27
C VAL A 159 2.20 3.00 5.77
N THR A 160 1.82 4.21 6.17
CA THR A 160 1.56 4.54 7.58
C THR A 160 0.41 3.70 8.16
N ALA A 161 -0.67 3.52 7.41
CA ALA A 161 -1.81 2.69 7.82
C ALA A 161 -1.41 1.22 7.97
N ILE A 162 -0.57 0.70 7.05
CA ILE A 162 -0.03 -0.66 7.10
C ILE A 162 0.86 -0.84 8.34
N ALA A 163 1.81 0.06 8.55
CA ALA A 163 2.75 0.00 9.68
C ALA A 163 2.01 0.08 11.04
N SER A 164 0.95 0.87 11.13
CA SER A 164 0.14 0.99 12.35
C SER A 164 -0.96 -0.08 12.48
N SER A 165 -1.06 -1.02 11.53
CA SER A 165 -2.15 -2.01 11.45
C SER A 165 -3.55 -1.38 11.50
N ASP A 166 -3.70 -0.18 10.93
CA ASP A 166 -4.95 0.56 10.86
C ASP A 166 -5.78 0.13 9.65
N LEU A 167 -6.50 -0.99 9.81
CA LEU A 167 -7.23 -1.62 8.71
C LEU A 167 -8.25 -0.68 8.05
N PHE A 168 -8.98 0.12 8.83
CA PHE A 168 -9.98 1.03 8.27
C PHE A 168 -9.33 2.13 7.42
N LEU A 169 -8.18 2.66 7.88
CA LEU A 169 -7.43 3.63 7.10
C LEU A 169 -6.81 2.99 5.85
N GLU A 170 -6.24 1.78 5.96
CA GLU A 170 -5.72 1.02 4.82
C GLU A 170 -6.80 0.84 3.73
N LEU A 171 -8.00 0.39 4.12
CA LEU A 171 -9.15 0.23 3.22
C LEU A 171 -9.61 1.56 2.62
N GLY A 172 -9.70 2.60 3.44
CA GLY A 172 -10.10 3.94 2.99
C GLY A 172 -9.15 4.52 1.95
N VAL A 173 -7.85 4.41 2.18
CA VAL A 173 -6.80 4.89 1.28
C VAL A 173 -6.78 4.09 -0.03
N LEU A 174 -6.86 2.75 0.03
CA LEU A 174 -6.94 1.92 -1.18
C LEU A 174 -8.17 2.27 -2.03
N LYS A 175 -9.32 2.47 -1.39
CA LYS A 175 -10.54 2.94 -2.05
C LYS A 175 -10.33 4.31 -2.72
N SER A 176 -9.75 5.28 -2.02
CA SER A 176 -9.48 6.62 -2.57
C SER A 176 -8.47 6.60 -3.71
N LEU A 177 -7.41 5.78 -3.65
CA LEU A 177 -6.49 5.55 -4.77
C LEU A 177 -7.21 4.96 -5.98
N GLY A 178 -8.16 4.05 -5.76
CA GLY A 178 -9.03 3.52 -6.81
C GLY A 178 -9.90 4.61 -7.45
N ASP A 179 -10.48 5.50 -6.66
CA ASP A 179 -11.27 6.65 -7.15
C ASP A 179 -10.41 7.62 -7.96
N LEU A 180 -9.20 7.92 -7.48
CA LEU A 180 -8.24 8.76 -8.16
C LEU A 180 -7.90 8.21 -9.56
N TYR A 181 -7.55 6.93 -9.65
CA TYR A 181 -7.26 6.28 -10.93
C TYR A 181 -8.50 6.23 -11.84
N LEU A 182 -9.69 5.97 -11.29
CA LEU A 182 -10.93 6.00 -12.05
C LEU A 182 -11.22 7.40 -12.63
N ALA A 183 -11.02 8.45 -11.84
CA ALA A 183 -11.15 9.84 -12.28
C ALA A 183 -10.12 10.16 -13.37
N ASN A 184 -8.86 9.78 -13.18
CA ASN A 184 -7.80 9.96 -14.18
C ASN A 184 -8.13 9.25 -15.50
N GLY A 185 -8.62 8.01 -15.47
CA GLY A 185 -9.05 7.28 -16.66
C GLY A 185 -10.26 7.93 -17.36
N LYS A 186 -11.18 8.55 -16.59
CA LYS A 186 -12.28 9.33 -17.16
C LYS A 186 -11.80 10.60 -17.86
N THR A 187 -10.87 11.34 -17.26
CA THR A 187 -10.35 12.59 -17.82
C THR A 187 -9.43 12.33 -19.02
N THR A 188 -8.49 11.40 -18.90
CA THR A 188 -7.45 11.15 -19.92
C THR A 188 -7.87 10.15 -20.99
N SER A 189 -8.94 9.38 -20.77
CA SER A 189 -9.30 8.21 -21.60
C SER A 189 -8.22 7.14 -21.69
N ASN A 190 -7.27 7.12 -20.76
CA ASN A 190 -6.25 6.09 -20.68
C ASN A 190 -6.82 4.82 -20.01
N VAL A 191 -6.89 3.73 -20.77
CA VAL A 191 -7.45 2.45 -20.30
C VAL A 191 -6.64 1.85 -19.16
N SER A 192 -5.32 2.06 -19.13
CA SER A 192 -4.45 1.54 -18.06
C SER A 192 -4.85 2.05 -16.67
N GLN A 193 -5.43 3.26 -16.58
CA GLN A 193 -5.90 3.85 -15.33
C GLN A 193 -7.07 3.05 -14.74
N PHE A 194 -7.95 2.48 -15.58
CA PHE A 194 -9.03 1.62 -15.09
C PHE A 194 -8.49 0.31 -14.52
N SER A 195 -7.42 -0.25 -15.10
CA SER A 195 -6.74 -1.42 -14.53
C SER A 195 -6.13 -1.10 -13.16
N LYS A 196 -5.45 0.05 -13.02
CA LYS A 196 -4.91 0.51 -11.72
C LYS A 196 -6.01 0.69 -10.68
N ALA A 197 -7.14 1.30 -11.06
CA ALA A 197 -8.29 1.46 -10.17
C ALA A 197 -8.88 0.11 -9.72
N THR A 198 -9.00 -0.84 -10.64
CA THR A 198 -9.50 -2.20 -10.35
C THR A 198 -8.57 -2.93 -9.38
N ALA A 199 -7.25 -2.83 -9.58
CA ALA A 199 -6.27 -3.43 -8.69
C ALA A 199 -6.38 -2.89 -7.25
N MET A 200 -6.54 -1.56 -7.10
CA MET A 200 -6.74 -0.93 -5.79
C MET A 200 -8.01 -1.41 -5.07
N TYR A 201 -9.15 -1.49 -5.80
CA TYR A 201 -10.39 -2.01 -5.22
C TYR A 201 -10.31 -3.49 -4.86
N ASN A 202 -9.70 -4.31 -5.72
CA ASN A 202 -9.47 -5.72 -5.44
C ASN A 202 -8.57 -5.92 -4.22
N LYS A 203 -7.52 -5.11 -4.08
CA LYS A 203 -6.67 -5.14 -2.89
C LYS A 203 -7.48 -4.83 -1.63
N ALA A 204 -8.31 -3.78 -1.66
CA ALA A 204 -9.20 -3.46 -0.55
C ALA A 204 -10.16 -4.63 -0.24
N LEU A 205 -10.71 -5.30 -1.26
CA LEU A 205 -11.57 -6.48 -1.07
C LEU A 205 -10.85 -7.62 -0.35
N THR A 206 -9.58 -7.90 -0.68
CA THR A 206 -8.81 -8.97 0.00
C THR A 206 -8.58 -8.71 1.49
N ARG A 207 -8.71 -7.45 1.91
CA ARG A 207 -8.48 -7.00 3.30
C ARG A 207 -9.78 -6.77 4.07
N CYS A 208 -10.90 -6.68 3.37
CA CYS A 208 -12.19 -6.35 3.95
C CYS A 208 -12.82 -7.56 4.66
N GLY A 209 -13.05 -7.44 5.97
CA GLY A 209 -13.77 -8.45 6.75
C GLY A 209 -15.27 -8.19 6.92
N ASP A 210 -15.77 -6.96 6.72
CA ASP A 210 -17.19 -6.65 6.89
C ASP A 210 -18.00 -6.69 5.57
N PRO A 211 -19.24 -7.23 5.60
CA PRO A 211 -20.09 -7.29 4.42
C PRO A 211 -20.45 -5.94 3.79
N ALA A 212 -20.60 -4.89 4.60
CA ALA A 212 -21.04 -3.57 4.11
C ALA A 212 -19.96 -2.86 3.28
N THR A 213 -18.70 -2.86 3.76
CA THR A 213 -17.56 -2.33 3.01
C THR A 213 -17.30 -3.17 1.77
N LYS A 214 -17.46 -4.50 1.86
CA LYS A 214 -17.35 -5.40 0.70
C LYS A 214 -18.36 -5.03 -0.40
N GLN A 215 -19.63 -4.89 -0.05
CA GLN A 215 -20.68 -4.49 -1.00
C GLN A 215 -20.39 -3.12 -1.64
N THR A 216 -19.87 -2.16 -0.84
CA THR A 216 -19.48 -0.84 -1.36
C THR A 216 -18.38 -0.94 -2.42
N LEU A 217 -17.36 -1.78 -2.18
CA LEU A 217 -16.26 -2.02 -3.12
C LEU A 217 -16.75 -2.75 -4.38
N GLU A 218 -17.62 -3.74 -4.25
CA GLU A 218 -18.24 -4.44 -5.38
C GLU A 218 -19.03 -3.47 -6.28
N HIS A 219 -19.85 -2.60 -5.69
CA HIS A 219 -20.57 -1.56 -6.45
C HIS A 219 -19.62 -0.63 -7.21
N ARG A 220 -18.47 -0.28 -6.61
CA ARG A 220 -17.45 0.57 -7.25
C ARG A 220 -16.78 -0.11 -8.43
N ILE A 221 -16.47 -1.40 -8.31
CA ILE A 221 -15.93 -2.21 -9.42
C ILE A 221 -16.96 -2.32 -10.55
N LEU A 222 -18.22 -2.63 -10.23
CA LEU A 222 -19.30 -2.69 -11.23
C LEU A 222 -19.51 -1.36 -11.94
N TYR A 223 -19.47 -0.25 -11.18
CA TYR A 223 -19.54 1.09 -11.74
C TYR A 223 -18.35 1.38 -12.68
N LEU A 224 -17.13 0.99 -12.30
CA LEU A 224 -15.94 1.12 -13.13
C LEU A 224 -16.11 0.34 -14.44
N VAL A 225 -16.55 -0.91 -14.39
CA VAL A 225 -16.79 -1.74 -15.58
C VAL A 225 -17.77 -1.06 -16.53
N ARG A 226 -18.87 -0.50 -16.00
CA ARG A 226 -19.83 0.27 -16.81
C ARG A 226 -19.16 1.46 -17.51
N VAL A 227 -18.36 2.25 -16.79
CA VAL A 227 -17.64 3.41 -17.35
C VAL A 227 -16.68 2.98 -18.48
N VAL A 228 -15.96 1.87 -18.30
CA VAL A 228 -15.06 1.32 -19.33
C VAL A 228 -15.83 0.93 -20.58
N LEU A 229 -16.95 0.19 -20.43
CA LEU A 229 -17.79 -0.23 -21.54
C LEU A 229 -18.37 0.95 -22.32
N ASP A 230 -18.83 1.99 -21.63
CA ASP A 230 -19.34 3.21 -22.27
C ASP A 230 -18.26 3.92 -23.08
N LYS A 231 -17.01 3.96 -22.58
CA LYS A 231 -15.88 4.51 -23.32
C LYS A 231 -15.51 3.70 -24.55
N ILE A 232 -15.46 2.38 -24.44
CA ILE A 232 -15.19 1.48 -25.58
C ILE A 232 -16.27 1.65 -26.64
N ARG A 233 -17.55 1.66 -26.25
CA ARG A 233 -18.68 1.88 -27.15
C ARG A 233 -18.61 3.24 -27.85
N GLY A 234 -18.26 4.30 -27.11
CA GLY A 234 -18.06 5.63 -27.67
C GLY A 234 -16.91 5.69 -28.68
N ALA A 235 -15.81 4.97 -28.42
CA ALA A 235 -14.69 4.87 -29.36
C ALA A 235 -15.08 4.12 -30.64
N LEU A 236 -15.77 2.98 -30.53
CA LEU A 236 -16.25 2.20 -31.68
C LEU A 236 -17.17 3.02 -32.60
N LYS A 237 -18.12 3.77 -32.03
CA LYS A 237 -19.01 4.64 -32.82
C LYS A 237 -18.25 5.69 -33.63
N ARG A 238 -17.20 6.30 -33.06
CA ARG A 238 -16.37 7.30 -33.77
C ARG A 238 -15.60 6.68 -34.93
N VAL A 239 -15.14 5.44 -34.80
CA VAL A 239 -14.47 4.71 -35.88
C VAL A 239 -15.45 4.40 -37.02
N SER A 240 -16.67 3.98 -36.71
CA SER A 240 -17.69 3.67 -37.71
C SER A 240 -18.23 4.88 -38.48
N THR A 241 -18.12 6.10 -37.95
CA THR A 241 -18.57 7.33 -38.62
C THR A 241 -17.50 7.99 -39.51
N CYS A 242 -16.27 7.48 -39.49
CA CYS A 242 -15.15 8.00 -40.30
C CYS A 242 -14.78 7.07 -41.46
N GLY A 243 -15.53 5.99 -41.68
CA GLY A 243 -15.37 5.04 -42.78
C GLY A 243 -16.41 5.22 -43.88
#